data_AF-A0A699ZE97-F1
#
_entry.id   AF-A0A699ZE97-F1
#
_cell.length_a   1.000
_cell.length_b   1.000
_cell.length_c   1.000
_cell.angle_alpha   90.00
_cell.angle_beta   90.00
_cell.angle_gamma   90.00
#
_symmetry.space_group_name_H-M   'P 1'
#
loop_
_entity.id
_entity.type
_entity.pdbx_description
1 polymer ?
#
loop_
_entity_poly.entity_id
_entity_poly.type
_entity_poly.pdbx_seq_one_letter_code
_entity_poly.pdbx_strand_id
1 'polypeptide(L)'
;MVASGAWETLKSASVNSYVLEEMQSPCWWKKLDVVVRLMQPISNAIHRLEGDHPTLSQVMRIWDDLVEHAKTWAASRGDVDGEDKVDADFVRGVHKLFKDRAAKHYQPVMAVARLLDPINFKYLNHVEQPYPDFEILTEMQRVELEPTIARLAEVPIRMVQAELVKFENTEWSPAMKRRALSILSIQQPPGRAVIPIASINARKAFWSVTASNDFPVLAKAAVKVLSVHVSTAAAERNWSKWSLTYSNALRSNLGVETAKRDIYLKANVEETDNMERDNMAPPQETLINIMA
;
A
#
# COMPACT_ATOMS: atom_id res chain seq x y z
N MET A 1 -5.15 -45.43 -6.55
CA MET A 1 -3.82 -45.87 -6.09
C MET A 1 -2.83 -45.53 -7.19
N VAL A 2 -2.07 -44.45 -7.03
CA VAL A 2 -0.97 -44.14 -7.94
C VAL A 2 0.11 -45.20 -7.73
N ALA A 3 0.57 -45.83 -8.81
CA ALA A 3 1.43 -47.01 -8.79
C ALA A 3 2.72 -46.76 -8.00
N SER A 4 2.96 -47.52 -6.92
CA SER A 4 4.11 -47.36 -6.01
C SER A 4 5.46 -47.46 -6.72
N GLY A 5 5.55 -48.23 -7.80
CA GLY A 5 6.79 -48.36 -8.58
C GLY A 5 7.20 -47.09 -9.33
N ALA A 6 6.25 -46.26 -9.76
CA ALA A 6 6.55 -45.00 -10.42
C ALA A 6 7.19 -44.00 -9.43
N TRP A 7 6.73 -44.00 -8.18
CA TRP A 7 7.27 -43.15 -7.11
C TRP A 7 8.70 -43.53 -6.72
N GLU A 8 8.99 -44.82 -6.53
CA GLU A 8 10.35 -45.27 -6.19
C GLU A 8 11.36 -45.00 -7.32
N THR A 9 10.92 -45.12 -8.58
CA THR A 9 11.74 -44.78 -9.75
C THR A 9 11.96 -43.27 -9.85
N LEU A 10 10.93 -42.45 -9.55
CA LEU A 10 11.07 -40.99 -9.53
C LEU A 10 12.01 -40.53 -8.42
N LYS A 11 11.92 -41.16 -7.24
CA LYS A 11 12.72 -40.83 -6.06
C LYS A 11 14.20 -41.18 -6.22
N SER A 12 14.50 -42.26 -6.96
CA SER A 12 15.86 -42.71 -7.24
C SER A 12 16.53 -42.01 -8.43
N ALA A 13 15.79 -41.21 -9.21
CA ALA A 13 16.40 -40.36 -10.24
C ALA A 13 17.38 -39.37 -9.57
N SER A 14 18.56 -39.16 -10.16
CA SER A 14 19.68 -38.42 -9.53
C SER A 14 19.33 -36.99 -9.10
N VAL A 15 18.51 -36.29 -9.89
CA VAL A 15 18.05 -34.94 -9.57
C VAL A 15 17.05 -34.95 -8.41
N ASN A 16 16.12 -35.92 -8.41
CA ASN A 16 15.07 -35.98 -7.40
C ASN A 16 15.60 -36.50 -6.06
N SER A 17 16.56 -37.43 -6.08
CA SER A 17 17.24 -37.92 -4.88
C SER A 17 18.01 -36.80 -4.19
N TYR A 18 18.78 -36.01 -4.94
CA TYR A 18 19.46 -34.83 -4.40
C TYR A 18 18.49 -33.82 -3.79
N VAL A 19 17.40 -33.48 -4.49
CA VAL A 19 16.36 -32.58 -3.96
C VAL A 19 15.74 -33.14 -2.68
N LEU A 20 15.49 -34.45 -2.62
CA LEU A 20 14.88 -35.10 -1.47
C LEU A 20 15.83 -35.10 -0.26
N GLU A 21 17.13 -35.35 -0.47
CA GLU A 21 18.17 -35.26 0.55
C GLU A 21 18.30 -33.82 1.08
N GLU A 22 18.30 -32.83 0.19
CA GLU A 22 18.36 -31.41 0.56
C GLU A 22 17.11 -31.00 1.35
N MET A 23 15.91 -31.43 0.94
CA MET A 23 14.66 -31.19 1.68
C MET A 23 14.61 -31.89 3.04
N GLN A 24 15.35 -32.99 3.24
CA GLN A 24 15.49 -33.65 4.53
C GLN A 24 16.53 -32.97 5.44
N SER A 25 17.38 -32.11 4.87
CA SER A 25 18.42 -31.41 5.61
C SER A 25 17.85 -30.30 6.51
N PRO A 26 18.12 -30.33 7.83
CA PRO A 26 17.68 -29.27 8.74
C PRO A 26 18.27 -27.90 8.40
N CYS A 27 19.46 -27.83 7.80
CA CYS A 27 20.09 -26.56 7.44
C CYS A 27 19.39 -25.89 6.24
N TRP A 28 18.80 -26.68 5.33
CA TRP A 28 18.03 -26.15 4.22
C TRP A 28 16.79 -25.38 4.70
N TRP A 29 16.04 -25.93 5.66
CA TRP A 29 14.88 -25.26 6.25
C TRP A 29 15.24 -23.97 6.99
N LYS A 30 16.40 -23.92 7.66
CA LYS A 30 16.91 -22.67 8.25
C LYS A 30 17.18 -21.62 7.19
N LYS A 31 17.84 -21.98 6.10
CA LYS A 31 18.11 -21.06 4.97
C LYS A 31 16.82 -20.60 4.29
N LEU A 32 15.84 -21.48 4.14
CA LEU A 32 14.53 -21.13 3.59
C LEU A 32 13.80 -20.14 4.51
N ASP A 33 13.78 -20.39 5.81
CA ASP A 33 13.14 -19.52 6.80
C ASP A 33 13.71 -18.09 6.76
N VAL A 34 15.02 -17.96 6.57
CA VAL A 34 15.71 -16.67 6.41
C VAL A 34 15.20 -15.89 5.19
N VAL A 35 14.98 -16.58 4.07
CA VAL A 35 14.42 -15.99 2.84
C VAL A 35 12.94 -15.65 3.04
N VAL A 36 12.17 -16.51 3.69
CA VAL A 36 10.76 -16.25 4.00
C VAL A 36 10.63 -15.00 4.89
N ARG A 37 11.46 -14.85 5.94
CA ARG A 37 11.49 -13.65 6.78
C ARG A 37 11.86 -12.38 6.01
N LEU A 38 12.72 -12.48 5.01
CA LEU A 38 13.02 -11.35 4.12
C LEU A 38 11.82 -10.98 3.22
N MET A 39 11.15 -11.98 2.66
CA MET A 39 10.10 -11.80 1.64
C MET A 39 8.71 -11.55 2.20
N GLN A 40 8.43 -12.00 3.43
CA GLN A 40 7.10 -11.89 4.05
C GLN A 40 6.58 -10.43 4.05
N PRO A 41 7.37 -9.40 4.41
CA PRO A 41 6.86 -8.03 4.39
C PRO A 41 6.56 -7.50 2.99
N ILE A 42 7.29 -7.98 1.96
CA ILE A 42 6.98 -7.65 0.56
C ILE A 42 5.64 -8.26 0.18
N SER A 43 5.44 -9.54 0.49
CA SER A 43 4.16 -10.22 0.24
C SER A 43 3.01 -9.49 0.92
N ASN A 44 3.15 -9.16 2.21
CA ASN A 44 2.16 -8.41 2.98
C ASN A 44 1.84 -7.05 2.35
N ALA A 45 2.86 -6.30 1.92
CA ALA A 45 2.69 -5.02 1.24
C ALA A 45 1.89 -5.17 -0.07
N ILE A 46 2.24 -6.13 -0.93
CA ILE A 46 1.56 -6.36 -2.22
C ILE A 46 0.08 -6.68 -2.00
N HIS A 47 -0.24 -7.62 -1.10
CA HIS A 47 -1.63 -8.00 -0.80
C HIS A 47 -2.50 -6.82 -0.35
N ARG A 48 -1.88 -5.81 0.28
CA ARG A 48 -2.55 -4.59 0.74
C ARG A 48 -2.65 -3.53 -0.36
N LEU A 49 -1.62 -3.36 -1.18
CA LEU A 49 -1.57 -2.40 -2.30
C LEU A 49 -2.47 -2.82 -3.48
N GLU A 50 -2.69 -4.13 -3.65
CA GLU A 50 -3.62 -4.70 -4.63
C GLU A 50 -5.07 -4.80 -4.12
N GLY A 51 -5.35 -4.22 -2.94
CA GLY A 51 -6.72 -4.09 -2.46
C GLY A 51 -7.55 -3.12 -3.32
N ASP A 52 -8.87 -3.23 -3.21
CA ASP A 52 -9.83 -2.42 -3.97
C ASP A 52 -9.86 -0.93 -3.54
N HIS A 53 -9.06 -0.53 -2.56
CA HIS A 53 -9.03 0.83 -2.01
C HIS A 53 -7.77 1.58 -2.47
N PRO A 54 -7.88 2.88 -2.82
CA PRO A 54 -6.73 3.69 -3.19
C PRO A 54 -5.83 3.96 -1.97
N THR A 55 -4.56 3.58 -2.08
CA THR A 55 -3.57 3.60 -0.98
C THR A 55 -2.31 4.37 -1.35
N LEU A 56 -2.37 5.22 -2.39
CA LEU A 56 -1.20 5.91 -2.95
C LEU A 56 -0.41 6.75 -1.93
N SER A 57 -1.10 7.38 -0.99
CA SER A 57 -0.49 8.17 0.10
C SER A 57 0.34 7.32 1.07
N GLN A 58 0.13 6.00 1.13
CA GLN A 58 0.85 5.09 2.02
C GLN A 58 2.09 4.46 1.37
N VAL A 59 2.22 4.51 0.03
CA VAL A 59 3.27 3.80 -0.74
C VAL A 59 4.67 4.20 -0.33
N MET A 60 4.93 5.48 -0.13
CA MET A 60 6.25 5.94 0.32
C MET A 60 6.59 5.37 1.70
N ARG A 61 5.61 5.28 2.61
CA ARG A 61 5.83 4.74 3.96
C ARG A 61 6.20 3.27 3.89
N ILE A 62 5.49 2.53 3.04
CA ILE A 62 5.76 1.11 2.80
C ILE A 62 7.19 0.91 2.26
N TRP A 63 7.65 1.77 1.35
CA TRP A 63 9.04 1.71 0.89
C TRP A 63 10.04 2.06 1.99
N ASP A 64 9.77 3.07 2.82
CA ASP A 64 10.60 3.41 3.98
C ASP A 64 10.72 2.19 4.92
N ASP A 65 9.58 1.57 5.25
CA ASP A 65 9.50 0.38 6.12
C ASP A 65 10.22 -0.83 5.49
N LEU A 66 10.07 -1.07 4.18
CA LEU A 66 10.73 -2.17 3.47
C LEU A 66 12.25 -1.98 3.39
N VAL A 67 12.72 -0.75 3.19
CA VAL A 67 14.16 -0.42 3.18
C VAL A 67 14.75 -0.60 4.58
N GLU A 68 14.06 -0.17 5.63
CA GLU A 68 14.51 -0.37 7.00
C GLU A 68 14.50 -1.87 7.38
N HIS A 69 13.46 -2.62 6.98
CA HIS A 69 13.44 -4.09 7.13
C HIS A 69 14.61 -4.78 6.43
N ALA A 70 14.90 -4.42 5.18
CA ALA A 70 16.03 -4.98 4.44
C ALA A 70 17.38 -4.63 5.11
N LYS A 71 17.49 -3.45 5.71
CA LYS A 71 18.67 -3.01 6.46
C LYS A 71 18.85 -3.78 7.76
N THR A 72 17.78 -3.98 8.55
CA THR A 72 17.84 -4.74 9.81
C THR A 72 18.12 -6.22 9.54
N TRP A 73 17.45 -6.81 8.55
CA TRP A 73 17.71 -8.17 8.07
C TRP A 73 19.15 -8.34 7.60
N ALA A 74 19.71 -7.35 6.89
CA ALA A 74 21.09 -7.40 6.46
C ALA A 74 22.09 -7.27 7.62
N ALA A 75 21.78 -6.42 8.61
CA ALA A 75 22.60 -6.27 9.80
C ALA A 75 22.65 -7.54 10.66
N SER A 76 21.56 -8.32 10.70
CA SER A 76 21.53 -9.63 11.39
C SER A 76 22.13 -10.78 10.58
N ARG A 77 22.67 -10.52 9.38
CA ARG A 77 23.14 -11.54 8.41
C ARG A 77 22.10 -12.61 8.10
N GLY A 78 20.82 -12.23 8.13
CA GLY A 78 19.71 -13.18 7.96
C GLY A 78 19.41 -14.04 9.18
N ASP A 79 20.09 -13.84 10.32
CA ASP A 79 19.82 -14.54 11.59
C ASP A 79 19.97 -16.07 11.50
N VAL A 80 21.19 -16.51 11.12
CA VAL A 80 21.61 -17.91 11.08
C VAL A 80 22.86 -18.09 11.95
N ASP A 81 22.75 -18.93 12.98
CA ASP A 81 23.88 -19.30 13.85
C ASP A 81 24.83 -20.30 13.17
N GLY A 82 26.11 -20.27 13.58
CA GLY A 82 27.11 -21.28 13.18
C GLY A 82 27.77 -21.04 11.81
N GLU A 83 28.11 -22.13 11.12
CA GLU A 83 28.77 -22.14 9.81
C GLU A 83 27.80 -21.89 8.64
N ASP A 84 26.48 -21.90 8.89
CA ASP A 84 25.42 -21.72 7.90
C ASP A 84 25.11 -20.24 7.56
N LYS A 85 26.05 -19.32 7.83
CA LYS A 85 25.86 -17.89 7.60
C LYS A 85 25.58 -17.60 6.13
N VAL A 86 24.61 -16.72 5.90
CA VAL A 86 24.32 -16.21 4.56
C VAL A 86 25.55 -15.49 4.02
N ASP A 87 25.83 -15.70 2.73
CA ASP A 87 26.93 -15.07 2.02
C ASP A 87 26.93 -13.54 2.23
N ALA A 88 28.09 -12.98 2.59
CA ALA A 88 28.21 -11.57 2.97
C ALA A 88 27.96 -10.62 1.79
N ASP A 89 28.27 -11.04 0.57
CA ASP A 89 28.04 -10.25 -0.64
C ASP A 89 26.56 -10.26 -1.01
N PHE A 90 25.88 -11.40 -0.86
CA PHE A 90 24.42 -11.50 -0.96
C PHE A 90 23.73 -10.54 0.02
N VAL A 91 24.09 -10.61 1.30
CA VAL A 91 23.50 -9.78 2.36
C VAL A 91 23.69 -8.28 2.08
N ARG A 92 24.88 -7.86 1.66
CA ARG A 92 25.17 -6.47 1.27
C ARG A 92 24.36 -6.04 0.05
N GLY A 93 24.13 -6.96 -0.89
CA GLY A 93 23.33 -6.74 -2.08
C GLY A 93 21.86 -6.46 -1.78
N VAL A 94 21.29 -7.08 -0.73
CA VAL A 94 19.84 -6.96 -0.39
C VAL A 94 19.45 -5.53 -0.05
N HIS A 95 20.10 -4.89 0.94
CA HIS A 95 19.73 -3.53 1.33
C HIS A 95 19.92 -2.52 0.18
N LYS A 96 20.99 -2.67 -0.61
CA LYS A 96 21.22 -1.85 -1.80
C LYS A 96 20.10 -2.06 -2.83
N LEU A 97 19.71 -3.30 -3.10
CA LEU A 97 18.63 -3.63 -4.04
C LEU A 97 17.32 -2.96 -3.65
N PHE A 98 16.93 -3.01 -2.36
CA PHE A 98 15.69 -2.36 -1.89
C PHE A 98 15.74 -0.84 -2.08
N LYS A 99 16.87 -0.19 -1.77
CA LYS A 99 17.05 1.24 -2.03
C LYS A 99 16.95 1.60 -3.52
N ASP A 100 17.64 0.84 -4.37
CA ASP A 100 17.62 1.04 -5.82
C ASP A 100 16.18 0.86 -6.37
N ARG A 101 15.42 -0.11 -5.85
CA ARG A 101 14.02 -0.35 -6.23
C ARG A 101 13.09 0.75 -5.74
N ALA A 102 13.24 1.22 -4.50
CA ALA A 102 12.45 2.33 -3.96
C ALA A 102 12.67 3.61 -4.79
N ALA A 103 13.92 3.92 -5.13
CA ALA A 103 14.26 5.07 -5.97
C ALA A 103 13.67 4.95 -7.38
N LYS A 104 13.70 3.74 -7.99
CA LYS A 104 13.12 3.49 -9.31
C LYS A 104 11.59 3.57 -9.31
N HIS A 105 10.95 3.13 -8.24
CA HIS A 105 9.49 3.11 -8.12
C HIS A 105 8.91 4.47 -7.75
N TYR A 106 9.71 5.34 -7.13
CA TYR A 106 9.27 6.67 -6.75
C TYR A 106 8.68 7.44 -7.95
N GLN A 107 7.54 8.08 -7.72
CA GLN A 107 6.91 9.01 -8.65
C GLN A 107 6.50 10.27 -7.87
N PRO A 108 6.64 11.48 -8.44
CA PRO A 108 6.29 12.74 -7.76
C PRO A 108 4.87 12.78 -7.18
N VAL A 109 3.93 12.10 -7.86
CA VAL A 109 2.53 11.99 -7.42
C VAL A 109 2.40 11.30 -6.06
N MET A 110 3.34 10.42 -5.68
CA MET A 110 3.35 9.77 -4.36
C MET A 110 3.66 10.78 -3.25
N ALA A 111 4.58 11.72 -3.49
CA ALA A 111 4.89 12.79 -2.53
C ALA A 111 3.70 13.74 -2.35
N VAL A 112 3.01 14.09 -3.44
CA VAL A 112 1.77 14.87 -3.40
C VAL A 112 0.67 14.11 -2.64
N ALA A 113 0.49 12.81 -2.91
CA ALA A 113 -0.47 11.97 -2.19
C ALA A 113 -0.19 11.95 -0.69
N ARG A 114 1.08 11.78 -0.31
CA ARG A 114 1.51 11.72 1.09
C ARG A 114 1.27 13.06 1.79
N LEU A 115 1.63 14.18 1.17
CA LEU A 115 1.46 15.52 1.74
C LEU A 115 0.00 15.93 1.88
N LEU A 116 -0.84 15.66 0.87
CA LEU A 116 -2.23 16.12 0.84
C LEU A 116 -3.19 15.18 1.56
N ASP A 117 -2.76 13.97 1.94
CA ASP A 117 -3.64 13.08 2.70
C ASP A 117 -3.74 13.49 4.18
N PRO A 118 -4.94 13.81 4.70
CA PRO A 118 -5.10 14.24 6.08
C PRO A 118 -4.65 13.24 7.14
N ILE A 119 -4.47 11.95 6.80
CA ILE A 119 -3.92 10.96 7.74
C ILE A 119 -2.46 11.23 8.08
N ASN A 120 -1.73 11.98 7.25
CA ASN A 120 -0.32 12.28 7.43
C ASN A 120 -0.08 13.68 8.05
N PHE A 121 -1.13 14.40 8.45
CA PHE A 121 -0.98 15.68 9.14
C PHE A 121 -0.40 15.49 10.54
N LYS A 122 0.40 16.46 10.99
CA LYS A 122 1.00 16.46 12.32
C LYS A 122 0.13 17.24 13.31
N TYR A 123 0.10 16.75 14.55
CA TYR A 123 -0.34 17.52 15.72
C TYR A 123 0.90 17.89 16.53
N LEU A 124 1.15 19.18 16.73
CA LEU A 124 2.16 19.64 17.69
C LEU A 124 1.45 19.99 18.99
N ASN A 125 1.94 19.48 20.11
CA ASN A 125 1.35 19.72 21.44
C ASN A 125 1.25 21.20 21.84
N HIS A 126 1.92 22.11 21.11
CA HIS A 126 1.89 23.56 21.34
C HIS A 126 1.08 24.33 20.28
N VAL A 127 0.57 23.65 19.26
CA VAL A 127 -0.19 24.25 18.15
C VAL A 127 -1.61 23.69 18.22
N GLU A 128 -2.61 24.55 18.42
CA GLU A 128 -4.02 24.15 18.53
C GLU A 128 -4.62 23.63 17.21
N GLN A 129 -3.83 23.54 16.13
CA GLN A 129 -4.28 23.12 14.81
C GLN A 129 -3.37 22.03 14.20
N PRO A 130 -3.95 21.05 13.48
CA PRO A 130 -3.19 20.18 12.58
C PRO A 130 -2.53 21.00 11.47
N TYR A 131 -1.37 20.55 11.00
CA TYR A 131 -0.67 21.19 9.89
C TYR A 131 -0.08 20.12 8.94
N PRO A 132 0.15 20.49 7.67
CA PRO A 132 0.71 19.58 6.69
C PRO A 132 2.19 19.36 6.98
N ASP A 133 2.62 18.10 6.95
CA ASP A 133 4.00 17.75 7.26
C ASP A 133 4.89 17.82 6.02
N PHE A 134 5.48 18.99 5.75
CA PHE A 134 6.46 19.13 4.67
C PHE A 134 7.81 18.49 4.98
N GLU A 135 8.09 18.16 6.25
CA GLU A 135 9.34 17.51 6.67
C GLU A 135 9.33 16.01 6.40
N ILE A 136 8.15 15.44 6.14
CA ILE A 136 8.01 14.04 5.74
C ILE A 136 8.62 13.76 4.36
N LEU A 137 8.92 14.82 3.60
CA LEU A 137 9.47 14.78 2.26
C LEU A 137 10.91 15.27 2.26
N THR A 138 11.74 14.68 1.39
CA THR A 138 13.10 15.19 1.15
C THR A 138 13.07 16.49 0.35
N GLU A 139 14.16 17.24 0.39
CA GLU A 139 14.26 18.50 -0.36
C GLU A 139 14.01 18.32 -1.86
N MET A 140 14.55 17.24 -2.44
CA MET A 140 14.31 16.91 -3.85
C MET A 140 12.83 16.66 -4.13
N GLN A 141 12.13 15.95 -3.24
CA GLN A 141 10.71 15.64 -3.40
C GLN A 141 9.85 16.90 -3.25
N ARG A 142 10.25 17.86 -2.41
CA ARG A 142 9.54 19.13 -2.21
C ARG A 142 9.53 19.99 -3.48
N VAL A 143 10.65 20.05 -4.20
CA VAL A 143 10.77 20.79 -5.47
C VAL A 143 9.79 20.26 -6.54
N GLU A 144 9.42 18.99 -6.48
CA GLU A 144 8.53 18.35 -7.46
C GLU A 144 7.03 18.51 -7.14
N LEU A 145 6.68 19.03 -5.95
CA LEU A 145 5.30 19.18 -5.51
C LEU A 145 4.52 20.15 -6.40
N GLU A 146 5.03 21.37 -6.56
CA GLU A 146 4.37 22.44 -7.31
C GLU A 146 4.05 22.06 -8.76
N PRO A 147 5.00 21.58 -9.60
CA PRO A 147 4.69 21.19 -10.97
C PRO A 147 3.75 19.98 -11.03
N THR A 148 3.79 19.08 -10.05
CA THR A 148 2.91 17.89 -10.02
C THR A 148 1.48 18.28 -9.64
N ILE A 149 1.30 19.10 -8.62
CA ILE A 149 0.00 19.64 -8.22
C ILE A 149 -0.58 20.50 -9.34
N ALA A 150 0.23 21.33 -10.00
CA ALA A 150 -0.20 22.15 -11.14
C ALA A 150 -0.79 21.29 -12.27
N ARG A 151 -0.11 20.18 -12.62
CA ARG A 151 -0.62 19.21 -13.61
C ARG A 151 -1.90 18.53 -13.15
N LEU A 152 -1.97 18.07 -11.90
CA LEU A 152 -3.15 17.41 -11.34
C LEU A 152 -4.36 18.35 -11.32
N ALA A 153 -4.17 19.60 -10.88
CA ALA A 153 -5.22 20.60 -10.82
C ALA A 153 -5.49 21.29 -12.17
N GLU A 154 -4.64 21.09 -13.18
CA GLU A 154 -4.72 21.75 -14.49
C GLU A 154 -4.70 23.29 -14.38
N VAL A 155 -3.80 23.81 -13.56
CA VAL A 155 -3.65 25.26 -13.33
C VAL A 155 -2.18 25.68 -13.46
N PRO A 156 -1.89 26.98 -13.66
CA PRO A 156 -0.52 27.47 -13.63
C PRO A 156 0.16 27.30 -12.27
N ILE A 157 1.47 26.99 -12.27
CA ILE A 157 2.30 26.76 -11.07
C ILE A 157 2.18 27.91 -10.04
N ARG A 158 2.12 29.17 -10.49
CA ARG A 158 1.97 30.33 -9.59
C ARG A 158 0.74 30.27 -8.67
N MET A 159 -0.35 29.64 -9.13
CA MET A 159 -1.56 29.50 -8.31
C MET A 159 -1.35 28.45 -7.22
N VAL A 160 -0.63 27.38 -7.54
CA VAL A 160 -0.24 26.33 -6.59
C VAL A 160 0.68 26.90 -5.52
N GLN A 161 1.70 27.67 -5.92
CA GLN A 161 2.64 28.32 -5.00
C GLN A 161 1.92 29.19 -3.97
N ALA A 162 1.03 30.07 -4.42
CA ALA A 162 0.26 30.94 -3.53
C ALA A 162 -0.59 30.11 -2.55
N GLU A 163 -1.21 29.02 -3.02
CA GLU A 163 -2.08 28.20 -2.19
C GLU A 163 -1.31 27.28 -1.22
N LEU A 164 -0.14 26.75 -1.60
CA LEU A 164 0.74 25.99 -0.71
C LEU A 164 1.31 26.86 0.41
N VAL A 165 1.80 28.06 0.09
CA VAL A 165 2.28 29.02 1.10
C VAL A 165 1.14 29.37 2.07
N LYS A 166 -0.06 29.62 1.55
CA LYS A 166 -1.25 29.83 2.38
C LYS A 166 -1.53 28.61 3.26
N PHE A 167 -1.49 27.40 2.70
CA PHE A 167 -1.84 26.16 3.38
C PHE A 167 -0.91 25.85 4.56
N GLU A 168 0.38 26.17 4.42
CA GLU A 168 1.39 26.01 5.47
C GLU A 168 1.33 27.12 6.53
N ASN A 169 1.13 28.37 6.12
CA ASN A 169 1.39 29.53 6.99
C ASN A 169 0.13 30.22 7.53
N THR A 170 -1.08 29.78 7.17
CA THR A 170 -2.33 30.40 7.65
C THR A 170 -3.07 29.53 8.64
N GLU A 171 -3.82 30.18 9.52
CA GLU A 171 -4.77 29.47 10.37
C GLU A 171 -5.91 28.89 9.55
N TRP A 172 -6.17 27.60 9.74
CA TRP A 172 -7.26 26.92 9.06
C TRP A 172 -8.61 27.33 9.67
N SER A 173 -9.67 27.26 8.86
CA SER A 173 -11.01 27.51 9.36
C SER A 173 -11.38 26.53 10.49
N PRO A 174 -12.22 26.92 11.47
CA PRO A 174 -12.62 26.02 12.57
C PRO A 174 -13.26 24.71 12.10
N ALA A 175 -13.91 24.72 10.93
CA ALA A 175 -14.45 23.51 10.31
C ALA A 175 -13.34 22.57 9.83
N MET A 176 -12.32 23.09 9.13
CA MET A 176 -11.15 22.31 8.71
C MET A 176 -10.39 21.73 9.90
N LYS A 177 -10.10 22.55 10.93
CA LYS A 177 -9.43 22.12 12.17
C LYS A 177 -10.16 20.93 12.79
N ARG A 178 -11.47 21.05 13.05
CA ARG A 178 -12.28 19.96 13.63
C ARG A 178 -12.28 18.71 12.77
N ARG A 179 -12.41 18.85 11.45
CA ARG A 179 -12.48 17.68 10.55
C ARG A 179 -11.16 16.95 10.44
N ALA A 180 -10.05 17.68 10.34
CA ALA A 180 -8.70 17.11 10.36
C ALA A 180 -8.41 16.39 11.68
N LEU A 181 -8.73 17.01 12.82
CA LEU A 181 -8.58 16.37 14.14
C LEU A 181 -9.41 15.08 14.26
N SER A 182 -10.65 15.08 13.76
CA SER A 182 -11.49 13.89 13.73
C SER A 182 -10.91 12.75 12.87
N ILE A 183 -10.16 13.07 11.80
CA ILE A 183 -9.48 12.08 10.98
C ILE A 183 -8.27 11.52 11.72
N LEU A 184 -7.46 12.40 12.33
CA LEU A 184 -6.25 12.02 13.06
C LEU A 184 -6.57 11.20 14.33
N SER A 185 -7.65 11.52 15.04
CA SER A 185 -8.04 10.79 16.26
C SER A 185 -8.35 9.31 16.02
N ILE A 186 -8.73 8.93 14.80
CA ILE A 186 -8.98 7.52 14.44
C ILE A 186 -7.68 6.70 14.55
N GLN A 187 -6.53 7.31 14.27
CA GLN A 187 -5.22 6.64 14.30
C GLN A 187 -4.65 6.40 15.69
N GLN A 188 -5.33 6.83 16.76
CA GLN A 188 -4.85 6.71 18.14
C GLN A 188 -5.58 5.64 18.98
N PRO A 189 -5.75 4.37 18.54
CA PRO A 189 -6.26 3.35 19.46
C PRO A 189 -5.16 2.91 20.44
N PRO A 190 -5.41 2.88 21.75
CA PRO A 190 -4.45 2.31 22.69
C PRO A 190 -4.26 0.80 22.44
N GLY A 191 -3.01 0.37 22.28
CA GLY A 191 -2.59 -1.04 22.39
C GLY A 191 -2.89 -1.96 21.19
N ARG A 192 -3.23 -1.46 20.00
CA ARG A 192 -3.48 -2.31 18.81
C ARG A 192 -2.28 -2.41 17.87
N ALA A 193 -2.00 -3.61 17.38
CA ALA A 193 -1.04 -3.86 16.28
C ALA A 193 -1.53 -3.33 14.91
N VAL A 194 -2.84 -3.08 14.80
CA VAL A 194 -3.51 -2.56 13.60
C VAL A 194 -4.02 -1.15 13.88
N ILE A 195 -3.50 -0.18 13.12
CA ILE A 195 -3.85 1.24 13.26
C ILE A 195 -4.94 1.57 12.23
N PRO A 196 -6.18 1.85 12.66
CA PRO A 196 -7.25 2.24 11.76
C PRO A 196 -7.04 3.67 11.26
N ILE A 197 -7.55 3.96 10.07
CA ILE A 197 -7.55 5.29 9.45
C ILE A 197 -8.96 5.68 9.04
N ALA A 198 -9.17 6.98 8.82
CA ALA A 198 -10.39 7.47 8.21
C ALA A 198 -10.58 6.87 6.82
N SER A 199 -11.82 6.52 6.48
CA SER A 199 -12.17 6.01 5.15
C SER A 199 -11.75 6.99 4.06
N ILE A 200 -11.44 6.48 2.87
CA ILE A 200 -11.07 7.31 1.74
C ILE A 200 -12.13 8.36 1.42
N ASN A 201 -13.41 8.04 1.59
CA ASN A 201 -14.50 8.98 1.39
C ASN A 201 -14.46 10.14 2.39
N ALA A 202 -14.14 9.87 3.66
CA ALA A 202 -13.96 10.92 4.66
C ALA A 202 -12.76 11.82 4.35
N ARG A 203 -11.65 11.23 3.89
CA ARG A 203 -10.42 11.93 3.47
C ARG A 203 -10.66 12.81 2.23
N LYS A 204 -11.40 12.30 1.24
CA LYS A 204 -11.83 13.07 0.07
C LYS A 204 -12.81 14.19 0.44
N ALA A 205 -13.75 13.92 1.34
CA ALA A 205 -14.73 14.91 1.81
C ALA A 205 -14.09 16.07 2.56
N PHE A 206 -12.98 15.84 3.27
CA PHE A 206 -12.18 16.93 3.84
C PHE A 206 -11.79 17.94 2.74
N TRP A 207 -11.29 17.46 1.61
CA TRP A 207 -10.89 18.31 0.49
C TRP A 207 -12.06 18.87 -0.30
N SER A 208 -13.02 18.04 -0.71
CA SER A 208 -14.10 18.46 -1.61
C SER A 208 -15.15 19.35 -0.94
N VAL A 209 -15.38 19.18 0.36
CA VAL A 209 -16.45 19.88 1.09
C VAL A 209 -15.89 20.90 2.07
N THR A 210 -14.85 20.54 2.84
CA THR A 210 -14.39 21.38 3.96
C THR A 210 -13.32 22.39 3.52
N ALA A 211 -12.31 21.92 2.78
CA ALA A 211 -11.16 22.74 2.38
C ALA A 211 -11.33 23.41 1.00
N SER A 212 -12.34 23.06 0.23
CA SER A 212 -12.48 23.50 -1.18
C SER A 212 -12.63 25.00 -1.37
N ASN A 213 -13.29 25.70 -0.43
CA ASN A 213 -13.43 27.15 -0.49
C ASN A 213 -12.12 27.87 -0.15
N ASP A 214 -11.36 27.33 0.82
CA ASP A 214 -10.13 27.94 1.30
C ASP A 214 -8.94 27.58 0.38
N PHE A 215 -8.96 26.39 -0.20
CA PHE A 215 -7.89 25.76 -0.97
C PHE A 215 -8.45 25.01 -2.20
N PRO A 216 -8.98 25.72 -3.21
CA PRO A 216 -9.60 25.11 -4.39
C PRO A 216 -8.63 24.33 -5.28
N VAL A 217 -7.38 24.80 -5.44
CA VAL A 217 -6.38 24.14 -6.30
C VAL A 217 -5.89 22.85 -5.65
N LEU A 218 -5.54 22.91 -4.36
CA LEU A 218 -5.12 21.76 -3.57
C LEU A 218 -6.25 20.76 -3.43
N ALA A 219 -7.49 21.21 -3.22
CA ALA A 219 -8.66 20.33 -3.17
C ALA A 219 -8.84 19.55 -4.48
N LYS A 220 -8.72 20.21 -5.65
CA LYS A 220 -8.81 19.55 -6.96
C LYS A 220 -7.72 18.49 -7.13
N ALA A 221 -6.47 18.81 -6.77
CA ALA A 221 -5.36 17.86 -6.84
C ALA A 221 -5.51 16.70 -5.84
N ALA A 222 -5.90 17.00 -4.59
CA ALA A 222 -6.05 16.04 -3.52
C ALA A 222 -7.14 15.00 -3.82
N VAL A 223 -8.32 15.43 -4.29
CA VAL A 223 -9.41 14.51 -4.65
C VAL A 223 -8.98 13.56 -5.77
N LYS A 224 -8.24 14.05 -6.77
CA LYS A 224 -7.70 13.21 -7.85
C LYS A 224 -6.69 12.20 -7.30
N VAL A 225 -5.67 12.65 -6.59
CA VAL A 225 -4.59 11.77 -6.12
C VAL A 225 -5.06 10.73 -5.10
N LEU A 226 -6.00 11.10 -4.22
CA LEU A 226 -6.63 10.18 -3.26
C LEU A 226 -7.55 9.16 -3.95
N SER A 227 -7.94 9.38 -5.20
CA SER A 227 -8.76 8.42 -5.95
C SER A 227 -7.93 7.44 -6.79
N VAL A 228 -6.61 7.57 -6.82
CA VAL A 228 -5.72 6.73 -7.64
C VAL A 228 -5.35 5.46 -6.89
N HIS A 229 -5.58 4.30 -7.53
CA HIS A 229 -5.05 3.02 -7.07
C HIS A 229 -3.55 2.88 -7.36
N VAL A 230 -2.86 2.17 -6.49
CA VAL A 230 -1.41 1.98 -6.59
C VAL A 230 -1.05 0.91 -7.61
N SER A 231 -1.83 -0.16 -7.66
CA SER A 231 -1.58 -1.31 -8.52
C SER A 231 -2.51 -1.33 -9.74
N THR A 232 -1.96 -1.67 -10.89
CA THR A 232 -2.76 -2.04 -12.08
C THR A 232 -3.58 -3.30 -11.85
N ALA A 233 -3.21 -4.11 -10.85
CA ALA A 233 -3.91 -5.31 -10.43
C ALA A 233 -5.03 -5.04 -9.40
N ALA A 234 -5.33 -3.78 -9.04
CA ALA A 234 -6.39 -3.48 -8.07
C ALA A 234 -7.76 -4.03 -8.48
N ALA A 235 -8.02 -4.19 -9.78
CA ALA A 235 -9.24 -4.82 -10.28
C ALA A 235 -9.14 -6.35 -10.46
N GLU A 236 -7.97 -6.97 -10.28
CA GLU A 236 -7.76 -8.41 -10.59
C GLU A 236 -8.70 -9.33 -9.80
N ARG A 237 -9.03 -8.97 -8.55
CA ARG A 237 -10.01 -9.72 -7.76
C ARG A 237 -11.40 -9.74 -8.39
N ASN A 238 -11.79 -8.66 -9.07
CA ASN A 238 -13.01 -8.61 -9.86
C ASN A 238 -12.87 -9.38 -11.18
N TRP A 239 -11.70 -9.37 -11.81
CA TRP A 239 -11.39 -10.18 -13.00
C TRP A 239 -11.28 -11.69 -12.71
N SER A 240 -10.92 -12.13 -11.50
CA SER A 240 -10.94 -13.56 -11.15
C SER A 240 -12.34 -14.17 -11.32
N LYS A 241 -13.39 -13.35 -11.14
CA LYS A 241 -14.80 -13.73 -11.34
C LYS A 241 -15.18 -13.80 -12.81
N TRP A 242 -14.49 -13.04 -13.68
CA TRP A 242 -14.62 -13.16 -15.14
C TRP A 242 -14.31 -14.57 -15.63
N SER A 243 -13.30 -15.20 -15.04
CA SER A 243 -12.93 -16.59 -15.36
C SER A 243 -14.10 -17.55 -15.10
N LEU A 244 -14.86 -17.32 -14.03
CA LEU A 244 -16.00 -18.15 -13.64
C LEU A 244 -17.28 -17.86 -14.44
N THR A 245 -17.44 -16.67 -15.02
CA THR A 245 -18.66 -16.24 -15.74
C THR A 245 -18.52 -16.20 -17.27
N TYR A 246 -17.29 -16.25 -17.79
CA TYR A 246 -17.00 -16.19 -19.22
C TYR A 246 -15.99 -17.23 -19.69
N SER A 247 -14.70 -17.07 -19.37
CA SER A 247 -13.63 -17.80 -20.08
C SER A 247 -13.52 -19.29 -19.74
N ASN A 248 -13.84 -19.67 -18.50
CA ASN A 248 -13.81 -21.06 -18.03
C ASN A 248 -15.19 -21.54 -17.56
N ALA A 249 -16.24 -20.81 -17.91
CA ALA A 249 -17.60 -21.12 -17.49
C ALA A 249 -18.17 -22.28 -18.32
N LEU A 250 -18.13 -23.49 -17.77
CA LEU A 250 -18.67 -24.70 -18.44
C LEU A 250 -20.20 -24.67 -18.59
N ARG A 251 -20.92 -24.03 -17.65
CA ARG A 251 -22.40 -24.06 -17.57
C ARG A 251 -23.07 -22.69 -17.61
N SER A 252 -22.32 -21.62 -17.37
CA SER A 252 -22.80 -20.25 -17.17
C SER A 252 -22.00 -19.26 -18.02
N ASN A 253 -21.80 -19.58 -19.29
CA ASN A 253 -21.07 -18.72 -20.22
C ASN A 253 -21.97 -17.54 -20.62
N LEU A 254 -21.81 -16.43 -19.92
CA LEU A 254 -22.50 -15.19 -20.25
C LEU A 254 -21.91 -14.61 -21.53
N GLY A 255 -22.71 -13.90 -22.34
CA GLY A 255 -22.15 -13.08 -23.41
C GLY A 255 -21.16 -12.04 -22.85
N VAL A 256 -20.12 -11.71 -23.61
CA VAL A 256 -19.05 -10.76 -23.20
C VAL A 256 -19.60 -9.48 -22.58
N GLU A 257 -20.62 -8.88 -23.20
CA GLU A 257 -21.22 -7.63 -22.73
C GLU A 257 -22.00 -7.81 -21.41
N THR A 258 -22.67 -8.94 -21.24
CA THR A 258 -23.36 -9.27 -19.97
C THR A 258 -22.35 -9.53 -18.86
N ALA A 259 -21.26 -10.24 -19.15
CA ALA A 259 -20.18 -10.46 -18.18
C ALA A 259 -19.51 -9.14 -17.77
N LYS A 260 -19.29 -8.21 -18.72
CA LYS A 260 -18.71 -6.88 -18.42
C LYS A 260 -19.66 -6.08 -17.52
N ARG A 261 -20.95 -6.10 -17.84
CA ARG A 261 -21.98 -5.42 -17.06
C ARG A 261 -22.07 -5.99 -15.65
N ASP A 262 -21.98 -7.30 -15.49
CA ASP A 262 -22.03 -7.96 -14.18
C ASP A 262 -20.81 -7.57 -13.32
N ILE A 263 -19.60 -7.58 -13.90
CA ILE A 263 -18.40 -7.10 -13.20
C ILE A 263 -18.53 -5.63 -12.83
N TYR A 264 -19.01 -4.79 -13.74
CA TYR A 264 -19.21 -3.37 -13.47
C TYR A 264 -20.21 -3.15 -12.33
N LEU A 265 -21.36 -3.82 -12.36
CA LEU A 265 -22.35 -3.74 -11.30
C LEU A 265 -21.74 -4.19 -9.98
N LYS A 266 -21.07 -5.34 -9.96
CA LYS A 266 -20.44 -5.87 -8.76
C LYS A 266 -19.37 -4.94 -8.15
N ALA A 267 -18.60 -4.26 -8.99
CA ALA A 267 -17.58 -3.31 -8.53
C ALA A 267 -18.18 -1.99 -8.01
N ASN A 268 -19.43 -1.67 -8.37
CA ASN A 268 -20.09 -0.40 -8.01
C ASN A 268 -21.30 -0.57 -7.07
N VAL A 269 -21.76 -1.80 -6.84
CA VAL A 269 -22.72 -2.11 -5.79
C VAL A 269 -21.97 -1.88 -4.47
N GLU A 270 -22.42 -0.90 -3.69
CA GLU A 270 -21.96 -0.71 -2.32
C GLU A 270 -22.08 -2.05 -1.60
N GLU A 271 -21.11 -2.44 -0.77
CA GLU A 271 -21.05 -3.74 -0.07
C GLU A 271 -22.21 -3.96 0.94
N THR A 272 -23.37 -3.34 0.75
CA THR A 272 -24.57 -3.48 1.60
C THR A 272 -25.08 -4.92 1.66
N ASP A 273 -24.99 -5.68 0.56
CA ASP A 273 -25.57 -7.04 0.46
C ASP A 273 -24.83 -8.15 1.24
N ASN A 274 -23.59 -7.89 1.67
CA ASN A 274 -22.85 -8.80 2.57
C ASN A 274 -22.88 -8.33 4.03
N MET A 275 -23.13 -7.04 4.27
CA MET A 275 -23.17 -6.46 5.62
C MET A 275 -24.44 -6.85 6.38
N GLU A 276 -25.59 -6.95 5.71
CA GLU A 276 -26.85 -7.35 6.36
C GLU A 276 -26.89 -8.84 6.72
N ARG A 277 -26.08 -9.68 6.06
CA ARG A 277 -26.07 -11.14 6.31
C ARG A 277 -25.18 -11.58 7.48
N ASP A 278 -24.11 -10.84 7.78
CA ASP A 278 -23.09 -11.29 8.74
C ASP A 278 -22.90 -10.37 9.96
N ASN A 279 -23.69 -9.30 10.17
CA ASN A 279 -23.48 -8.32 11.27
C ASN A 279 -22.03 -7.79 11.35
N MET A 280 -21.30 -7.82 10.22
CA MET A 280 -19.91 -7.44 10.16
C MET A 280 -19.84 -5.94 9.88
N ALA A 281 -19.24 -5.17 10.80
CA ALA A 281 -18.97 -3.76 10.55
C ALA A 281 -18.13 -3.61 9.26
N PRO A 282 -18.27 -2.50 8.51
CA PRO A 282 -17.46 -2.25 7.33
C PRO A 282 -15.98 -2.49 7.60
N PRO A 283 -15.25 -3.15 6.67
CA PRO A 283 -13.82 -3.35 6.83
C PRO A 283 -13.18 -1.98 7.02
N GLN A 284 -12.71 -1.72 8.23
CA GLN A 284 -12.09 -0.45 8.59
C GLN A 284 -10.79 -0.33 7.81
N GLU A 285 -10.59 0.78 7.09
CA GLU A 285 -9.30 1.05 6.45
C GLU A 285 -8.23 1.17 7.55
N THR A 286 -7.03 0.65 7.26
CA THR A 286 -5.92 0.68 8.23
C THR A 286 -4.65 1.15 7.56
N LEU A 287 -3.74 1.72 8.35
CA LEU A 287 -2.36 1.89 7.92
C LEU A 287 -1.79 0.52 7.57
N ILE A 288 -1.10 0.45 6.43
CA ILE A 288 -0.46 -0.77 5.96
C ILE A 288 0.74 -1.05 6.87
N ASN A 289 0.61 -2.12 7.67
CA ASN A 289 1.70 -2.67 8.46
C ASN A 289 2.29 -3.84 7.67
N ILE A 290 3.51 -3.67 7.16
CA ILE A 290 4.19 -4.71 6.38
C ILE A 290 4.63 -5.90 7.25
N MET A 291 4.72 -5.72 8.56
CA MET A 291 5.16 -6.75 9.51
C MET A 291 4.00 -7.57 10.10
N ALA A 292 2.75 -7.24 9.75
CA ALA A 292 1.54 -7.89 10.26
C ALA A 292 1.24 -9.24 9.60
#